data_AF-A0A3D1L301-F1
#
_entry.id   AF-A0A3D1L301-F1
#
_cell.length_a   1.000
_cell.length_b   1.000
_cell.length_c   1.000
_cell.angle_alpha   90.00
_cell.angle_beta   90.00
_cell.angle_gamma   90.00
#
_symmetry.space_group_name_H-M   'P 1'
#
loop_
_entity.id
_entity.type
_entity.pdbx_description
1 polymer ?
#
loop_
_entity_poly.entity_id
_entity_poly.type
_entity_poly.pdbx_seq_one_letter_code
_entity_poly.pdbx_strand_id
1 'polypeptide(L)'
;MTFSVQYKPLFSVQVLHNYFLNKGVQLFSAMNQADKQKQLALYNVSQFMRIEPAGETVSKLNGYGLVFKTDATGFKVWCKVENDGVTPVISIDDNTCFTFLLKITDRRFYNFTSLKMENAGKLYYLSNLKPAGSPPAFPLIKTAGANIKTDETWILSAELQSAEFKKLATSEKADLLALVRLYMKGDNSSLHITNASGELKNPTPVFEMLLDNRKSNWRYIFKTNQVVKPADDVKKEDGNAKILITKTEQPLTERGFVSVELGTAELPNPGIDNIIPDTAANKYYSEIYM
;
A
#
# COMPACT_ATOMS: atom_id res chain seq x y z
N MET A 1 -36.05 8.41 29.13
CA MET A 1 -35.71 8.39 27.69
C MET A 1 -34.28 7.88 27.56
N THR A 2 -34.08 6.71 26.96
CA THR A 2 -32.75 6.13 26.78
C THR A 2 -32.17 6.67 25.49
N PHE A 3 -31.25 7.64 25.57
CA PHE A 3 -30.53 8.12 24.40
C PHE A 3 -29.52 7.02 23.99
N SER A 4 -29.85 6.28 22.94
CA SER A 4 -28.90 5.35 22.33
C SER A 4 -28.00 6.13 21.38
N VAL A 5 -26.75 6.38 21.79
CA VAL A 5 -25.76 7.00 20.90
C VAL A 5 -25.32 5.98 19.86
N GLN A 6 -25.59 6.25 18.57
CA GLN A 6 -25.16 5.39 17.48
C GLN A 6 -23.97 6.01 16.74
N TYR A 7 -22.96 5.19 16.48
CA TYR A 7 -21.82 5.53 15.62
C TYR A 7 -21.89 4.70 14.34
N LYS A 8 -21.64 5.35 13.20
CA LYS A 8 -21.56 4.72 11.89
C LYS A 8 -20.25 5.08 11.18
N PRO A 9 -19.68 4.18 10.35
CA PRO A 9 -18.50 4.50 9.56
C PRO A 9 -18.79 5.62 8.56
N LEU A 10 -18.02 6.70 8.63
CA LEU A 10 -18.08 7.81 7.68
C LEU A 10 -17.34 7.43 6.39
N PHE A 11 -16.11 6.94 6.53
CA PHE A 11 -15.32 6.34 5.46
C PHE A 11 -14.27 5.40 6.06
N SER A 12 -13.63 4.63 5.19
CA SER A 12 -12.48 3.80 5.53
C SER A 12 -11.42 3.87 4.44
N VAL A 13 -10.17 3.58 4.83
CA VAL A 13 -9.04 3.47 3.91
C VAL A 13 -8.34 2.15 4.19
N GLN A 14 -8.21 1.35 3.15
CA GLN A 14 -7.44 0.11 3.16
C GLN A 14 -6.04 0.39 2.59
N VAL A 15 -5.03 -0.10 3.28
CA VAL A 15 -3.63 -0.09 2.84
C VAL A 15 -3.23 -1.55 2.69
N LEU A 16 -3.19 -2.02 1.45
CA LEU A 16 -2.93 -3.40 1.07
C LEU A 16 -1.56 -3.51 0.45
N HIS A 17 -0.89 -4.65 0.65
CA HIS A 17 0.41 -4.89 0.05
C HIS A 17 0.51 -6.33 -0.48
N ASN A 18 0.79 -6.46 -1.78
CA ASN A 18 0.76 -7.75 -2.49
C ASN A 18 1.81 -8.77 -1.99
N TYR A 19 2.93 -8.31 -1.43
CA TYR A 19 3.93 -9.20 -0.81
C TYR A 19 3.33 -10.12 0.26
N PHE A 20 2.41 -9.62 1.08
CA PHE A 20 1.75 -10.38 2.15
C PHE A 20 0.46 -11.07 1.69
N LEU A 21 -0.16 -10.56 0.62
CA LEU A 21 -1.49 -11.00 0.16
C LEU A 21 -1.45 -12.03 -0.98
N ASN A 22 -0.44 -11.96 -1.85
CA ASN A 22 -0.27 -12.94 -2.92
C ASN A 22 0.16 -14.30 -2.34
N LYS A 23 -0.08 -15.36 -3.11
CA LYS A 23 0.34 -16.72 -2.79
C LYS A 23 1.23 -17.24 -3.91
N GLY A 24 2.54 -17.03 -3.79
CA GLY A 24 3.50 -17.25 -4.88
C GLY A 24 3.11 -16.44 -6.12
N VAL A 25 2.86 -17.12 -7.23
CA VAL A 25 2.44 -16.48 -8.50
C VAL A 25 0.95 -16.12 -8.54
N GLN A 26 0.13 -16.62 -7.61
CA GLN A 26 -1.29 -16.33 -7.57
C GLN A 26 -1.54 -14.94 -6.97
N LEU A 27 -2.09 -14.04 -7.80
CA LEU A 27 -2.40 -12.67 -7.40
C LEU A 27 -3.62 -12.62 -6.48
N PHE A 28 -3.56 -11.83 -5.41
CA PHE A 28 -4.66 -11.63 -4.47
C PHE A 28 -5.93 -11.17 -5.19
N SER A 29 -5.83 -10.24 -6.14
CA SER A 29 -6.96 -9.70 -6.90
C SER A 29 -7.73 -10.79 -7.67
N ALA A 30 -7.03 -11.83 -8.14
CA ALA A 30 -7.58 -12.93 -8.92
C ALA A 30 -8.04 -14.14 -8.06
N MET A 31 -7.81 -14.13 -6.74
CA MET A 31 -8.27 -15.20 -5.85
C MET A 31 -9.79 -15.18 -5.67
N ASN A 32 -10.38 -16.34 -5.38
CA ASN A 32 -11.77 -16.44 -4.93
C ASN A 32 -11.97 -15.78 -3.55
N GLN A 33 -13.22 -15.54 -3.15
CA GLN A 33 -13.52 -14.84 -1.90
C GLN A 33 -13.03 -15.58 -0.64
N ALA A 34 -13.12 -16.92 -0.62
CA ALA A 34 -12.69 -17.72 0.52
C ALA A 34 -11.17 -17.62 0.75
N ASP A 35 -10.39 -17.68 -0.33
CA ASP A 35 -8.94 -17.53 -0.24
C ASP A 35 -8.52 -16.09 0.06
N LYS A 36 -9.23 -15.09 -0.49
CA LYS A 36 -9.03 -13.67 -0.09
C LYS A 36 -9.23 -13.48 1.41
N GLN A 37 -10.29 -14.04 1.98
CA GLN A 37 -10.56 -13.97 3.42
C GLN A 37 -9.44 -14.61 4.25
N LYS A 38 -8.91 -15.77 3.82
CA LYS A 38 -7.75 -16.41 4.48
C LYS A 38 -6.51 -15.52 4.44
N GLN A 39 -6.22 -14.88 3.30
CA GLN A 39 -5.06 -13.98 3.19
C GLN A 39 -5.22 -12.75 4.07
N LEU A 40 -6.42 -12.15 4.09
CA LEU A 40 -6.74 -10.99 4.93
C LEU A 40 -6.72 -11.32 6.42
N ALA A 41 -7.11 -12.53 6.83
CA ALA A 41 -7.09 -12.94 8.23
C ALA A 41 -5.67 -13.00 8.82
N LEU A 42 -4.68 -13.24 7.97
CA LEU A 42 -3.27 -13.27 8.34
C LEU A 42 -2.54 -11.95 8.03
N TYR A 43 -3.19 -11.01 7.35
CA TYR A 43 -2.59 -9.74 6.96
C TYR A 43 -2.62 -8.76 8.13
N ASN A 44 -1.54 -8.01 8.34
CA ASN A 44 -1.53 -6.90 9.29
C ASN A 44 -0.60 -5.78 8.83
N VAL A 45 -1.19 -4.65 8.43
CA VAL A 45 -0.47 -3.44 8.00
C VAL A 45 0.49 -2.91 9.07
N SER A 46 0.18 -3.11 10.36
CA SER A 46 1.01 -2.62 11.46
C SER A 46 2.38 -3.31 11.55
N GLN A 47 2.59 -4.41 10.80
CA GLN A 47 3.88 -5.08 10.74
C GLN A 47 4.94 -4.26 9.99
N PHE A 48 4.52 -3.42 9.03
CA PHE A 48 5.45 -2.66 8.19
C PHE A 48 5.16 -1.16 8.12
N MET A 49 4.00 -0.71 8.60
CA MET A 49 3.59 0.68 8.53
C MET A 49 2.76 1.12 9.73
N ARG A 50 3.00 2.34 10.21
CA ARG A 50 2.15 3.03 11.19
C ARG A 50 1.26 4.03 10.49
N ILE A 51 -0.02 4.05 10.88
CA ILE A 51 -1.02 4.99 10.36
C ILE A 51 -1.50 5.87 11.50
N GLU A 52 -1.43 7.19 11.31
CA GLU A 52 -1.88 8.17 12.31
C GLU A 52 -2.48 9.42 11.66
N PRO A 53 -3.49 10.05 12.27
CA PRO A 53 -3.95 11.37 11.82
C PRO A 53 -2.87 12.44 12.07
N ALA A 54 -2.74 13.40 11.17
CA ALA A 54 -1.91 14.58 11.39
C ALA A 54 -2.47 15.44 12.55
N GLY A 55 -1.63 16.26 13.19
CA GLY A 55 -2.01 17.07 14.34
C GLY A 55 -3.22 17.99 14.09
N GLU A 56 -3.26 18.64 12.93
CA GLU A 56 -4.44 19.43 12.51
C GLU A 56 -5.71 18.56 12.36
N THR A 57 -5.53 17.33 11.89
CA THR A 57 -6.63 16.37 11.68
C THR A 57 -7.16 15.85 13.00
N VAL A 58 -6.31 15.63 14.01
CA VAL A 58 -6.75 15.27 15.37
C VAL A 58 -7.70 16.33 15.93
N SER A 59 -7.34 17.61 15.80
CA SER A 59 -8.19 18.72 16.24
C SER A 59 -9.54 18.76 15.52
N LYS A 60 -9.54 18.55 14.19
CA LYS A 60 -10.79 18.46 13.41
C LYS A 60 -11.64 17.26 13.82
N LEU A 61 -11.04 16.08 13.98
CA LEU A 61 -11.74 14.87 14.40
C LEU A 61 -12.45 15.10 15.75
N ASN A 62 -11.75 15.69 16.72
CA ASN A 62 -12.33 16.05 18.02
C ASN A 62 -13.46 17.08 17.89
N GLY A 63 -13.28 18.12 17.06
CA GLY A 63 -14.29 19.16 16.85
C GLY A 63 -15.59 18.65 16.23
N TYR A 64 -15.51 17.66 15.34
CA TYR A 64 -16.68 17.01 14.72
C TYR A 64 -17.17 15.76 15.48
N GLY A 65 -16.58 15.44 16.64
CA GLY A 65 -16.94 14.24 17.42
C GLY A 65 -16.67 12.93 16.67
N LEU A 66 -15.71 12.93 15.74
CA LEU A 66 -15.33 11.78 14.93
C LEU A 66 -14.33 10.90 15.66
N VAL A 67 -14.45 9.59 15.47
CA VAL A 67 -13.58 8.59 16.11
C VAL A 67 -12.73 7.91 15.06
N PHE A 68 -11.42 8.10 15.14
CA PHE A 68 -10.44 7.39 14.32
C PHE A 68 -10.09 6.04 14.96
N LYS A 69 -10.11 4.97 14.16
CA LYS A 69 -9.67 3.63 14.57
C LYS A 69 -8.86 2.99 13.47
N THR A 70 -7.75 2.37 13.83
CA THR A 70 -6.98 1.50 12.93
C THR A 70 -7.46 0.05 13.03
N ASP A 71 -7.27 -0.70 11.96
CA ASP A 71 -7.44 -2.15 11.91
C ASP A 71 -6.28 -2.80 11.14
N ALA A 72 -6.29 -4.13 11.03
CA ALA A 72 -5.22 -4.87 10.36
C ALA A 72 -5.07 -4.54 8.86
N THR A 73 -6.08 -3.93 8.25
CA THR A 73 -6.10 -3.57 6.83
C THR A 73 -5.92 -2.08 6.57
N GLY A 74 -5.95 -1.23 7.60
CA GLY A 74 -5.86 0.22 7.45
C GLY A 74 -6.55 0.96 8.58
N PHE A 75 -7.50 1.82 8.26
CA PHE A 75 -8.22 2.61 9.26
C PHE A 75 -9.64 3.02 8.83
N LYS A 76 -10.42 3.44 9.81
CA LYS A 76 -11.80 3.90 9.67
C LYS A 76 -12.04 5.14 10.50
N VAL A 77 -12.84 6.06 9.96
CA VAL A 77 -13.35 7.22 10.70
C VAL A 77 -14.82 7.01 10.93
N TRP A 78 -15.24 7.09 12.19
CA TRP A 78 -16.62 6.90 12.61
C TRP A 78 -17.24 8.24 12.98
N CYS A 79 -18.49 8.43 12.60
CA CYS A 79 -19.27 9.62 12.92
C CYS A 79 -20.45 9.23 13.82
N LYS A 80 -20.77 10.11 14.77
CA LYS A 80 -21.99 10.00 15.56
C LYS A 80 -23.17 10.43 14.70
N VAL A 81 -24.20 9.59 14.62
CA VAL A 81 -25.39 9.84 13.79
C VAL A 81 -26.63 10.11 14.64
N GLU A 82 -27.57 10.84 14.06
CA GLU A 82 -28.91 11.06 14.60
C GLU A 82 -29.74 9.76 14.59
N ASN A 83 -30.97 9.83 15.10
CA ASN A 83 -31.89 8.69 15.17
C ASN A 83 -32.24 8.08 13.80
N ASP A 84 -32.03 8.82 12.71
CA ASP A 84 -32.20 8.32 11.34
C ASP A 84 -31.07 7.36 10.90
N GLY A 85 -29.97 7.31 11.64
CA GLY A 85 -28.82 6.44 11.38
C GLY A 85 -27.93 6.87 10.22
N VAL A 86 -28.17 8.03 9.58
CA VAL A 86 -27.44 8.49 8.39
C VAL A 86 -26.98 9.94 8.47
N THR A 87 -27.63 10.78 9.28
CA THR A 87 -27.28 12.19 9.41
C THR A 87 -26.25 12.36 10.53
N PRO A 88 -25.09 13.01 10.28
CA PRO A 88 -24.16 13.40 11.33
C PRO A 88 -24.82 14.28 12.38
N VAL A 89 -24.61 13.99 13.66
CA VAL A 89 -25.07 14.88 14.76
C VAL A 89 -24.42 16.25 14.68
N ILE A 90 -23.16 16.29 14.26
CA ILE A 90 -22.43 17.53 13.96
C ILE A 90 -22.23 17.56 12.44
N SER A 91 -22.85 18.54 11.78
CA SER A 91 -22.70 18.73 10.34
C SER A 91 -21.23 19.00 9.99
N ILE A 92 -20.74 18.33 8.96
CA ILE A 92 -19.36 18.43 8.47
C ILE A 92 -19.40 19.27 7.19
N ASP A 93 -18.60 20.32 7.13
CA ASP A 93 -18.54 21.19 5.96
C ASP A 93 -17.99 20.44 4.73
N ASP A 94 -18.55 20.73 3.55
CA ASP A 94 -18.19 20.07 2.30
C ASP A 94 -16.74 20.30 1.87
N ASN A 95 -16.10 21.38 2.34
CA ASN A 95 -14.68 21.69 2.09
C ASN A 95 -13.75 21.10 3.17
N THR A 96 -14.31 20.41 4.18
CA THR A 96 -13.50 19.78 5.23
C THR A 96 -12.61 18.72 4.62
N CYS A 97 -11.35 18.71 5.05
CA CYS A 97 -10.38 17.66 4.71
C CYS A 97 -9.68 17.10 5.95
N PHE A 98 -9.39 15.80 5.88
CA PHE A 98 -8.65 15.05 6.89
C PHE A 98 -7.37 14.50 6.25
N THR A 99 -6.25 14.64 6.96
CA THR A 99 -4.93 14.19 6.52
C THR A 99 -4.40 13.12 7.46
N PHE A 100 -4.00 11.99 6.89
CA PHE A 100 -3.44 10.85 7.59
C PHE A 100 -2.03 10.57 7.09
N LEU A 101 -1.15 10.22 8.02
CA LEU A 101 0.26 9.96 7.81
C LEU A 101 0.49 8.44 7.75
N LEU A 102 1.17 7.98 6.70
CA LEU A 102 1.57 6.59 6.52
C LEU A 102 3.09 6.54 6.67
N LYS A 103 3.55 5.99 7.80
CA LYS A 103 4.97 5.96 8.18
C LYS A 103 5.52 4.55 8.13
N ILE A 104 6.67 4.36 7.48
CA ILE A 104 7.34 3.07 7.39
C ILE A 104 7.88 2.70 8.77
N THR A 105 7.65 1.46 9.20
CA THR A 105 8.23 0.92 10.44
C THR A 105 9.21 -0.22 10.19
N ASP A 106 9.06 -0.96 9.08
CA ASP A 106 10.03 -2.00 8.70
C ASP A 106 11.17 -1.40 7.86
N ARG A 107 12.40 -1.55 8.33
CA ARG A 107 13.63 -1.11 7.64
C ARG A 107 13.81 -1.79 6.27
N ARG A 108 13.22 -2.96 6.08
CA ARG A 108 13.27 -3.75 4.84
C ARG A 108 12.11 -3.43 3.90
N PHE A 109 11.31 -2.40 4.17
CA PHE A 109 10.17 -2.02 3.35
C PHE A 109 10.50 -1.96 1.86
N TYR A 110 11.59 -1.30 1.50
CA TYR A 110 12.05 -1.19 0.10
C TYR A 110 12.51 -2.52 -0.51
N ASN A 111 12.83 -3.53 0.30
CA ASN A 111 13.24 -4.83 -0.21
C ASN A 111 12.04 -5.59 -0.79
N PHE A 112 10.87 -5.55 -0.14
CA PHE A 112 9.72 -6.34 -0.59
C PHE A 112 8.68 -5.57 -1.40
N THR A 113 8.72 -4.23 -1.41
CA THR A 113 7.82 -3.39 -2.20
C THR A 113 8.37 -3.10 -3.60
N SER A 114 7.48 -2.88 -4.57
CA SER A 114 7.87 -2.43 -5.92
C SER A 114 8.39 -0.99 -5.95
N LEU A 115 8.11 -0.19 -4.92
CA LEU A 115 8.59 1.20 -4.84
C LEU A 115 10.13 1.26 -4.84
N LYS A 116 10.68 2.29 -5.47
CA LYS A 116 12.13 2.43 -5.61
C LYS A 116 12.76 3.16 -4.43
N MET A 117 13.89 2.62 -3.94
CA MET A 117 14.65 3.21 -2.83
C MET A 117 15.23 4.60 -3.15
N GLU A 118 15.50 4.88 -4.43
CA GLU A 118 15.90 6.22 -4.93
C GLU A 118 14.83 7.30 -4.70
N ASN A 119 13.57 6.90 -4.44
CA ASN A 119 12.49 7.80 -4.07
C ASN A 119 12.26 7.86 -2.55
N ALA A 120 13.14 7.26 -1.74
CA ALA A 120 13.06 7.39 -0.28
C ALA A 120 13.12 8.87 0.13
N GLY A 121 12.19 9.28 0.99
CA GLY A 121 12.04 10.68 1.42
C GLY A 121 11.24 11.57 0.44
N LYS A 122 10.86 11.06 -0.75
CA LYS A 122 9.83 11.71 -1.57
C LYS A 122 8.45 11.41 -1.00
N LEU A 123 7.52 12.35 -1.20
CA LEU A 123 6.20 12.27 -0.61
C LEU A 123 5.17 11.71 -1.59
N TYR A 124 4.69 10.50 -1.31
CA TYR A 124 3.53 9.95 -1.99
C TYR A 124 2.26 10.64 -1.47
N TYR A 125 1.37 11.04 -2.37
CA TYR A 125 0.19 11.81 -2.00
C TYR A 125 -1.07 11.18 -2.60
N LEU A 126 -1.86 10.56 -1.74
CA LEU A 126 -3.12 9.93 -2.08
C LEU A 126 -4.25 10.85 -1.70
N SER A 127 -5.03 11.29 -2.68
CA SER A 127 -6.16 12.18 -2.44
C SER A 127 -7.32 11.89 -3.35
N ASN A 128 -8.53 12.14 -2.84
CA ASN A 128 -9.77 12.04 -3.61
C ASN A 128 -10.13 13.34 -4.35
N LEU A 129 -9.35 14.40 -4.12
CA LEU A 129 -9.35 15.68 -4.84
C LEU A 129 -7.93 15.98 -5.33
N LYS A 130 -7.75 16.41 -6.58
CA LYS A 130 -6.40 16.71 -7.08
C LYS A 130 -5.78 17.89 -6.32
N PRO A 131 -4.50 17.79 -5.87
CA PRO A 131 -3.84 18.91 -5.25
C PRO A 131 -3.66 20.04 -6.28
N ALA A 132 -3.95 21.28 -5.88
CA ALA A 132 -3.77 22.44 -6.74
C ALA A 132 -2.31 22.55 -7.21
N GLY A 133 -2.08 22.84 -8.49
CA GLY A 133 -0.74 22.90 -9.08
C GLY A 133 -0.15 21.54 -9.48
N SER A 134 -0.86 20.43 -9.27
CA SER A 134 -0.46 19.12 -9.81
C SER A 134 -0.76 19.00 -11.31
N PRO A 135 -0.02 18.15 -12.04
CA PRO A 135 -0.31 17.93 -13.45
C PRO A 135 -1.71 17.33 -13.65
N PRO A 136 -2.37 17.57 -14.80
CA PRO A 136 -3.71 17.03 -15.06
C PRO A 136 -3.83 15.50 -14.93
N ALA A 137 -2.73 14.79 -15.16
CA ALA A 137 -2.61 13.34 -15.05
C ALA A 137 -2.33 12.82 -13.62
N PHE A 138 -2.26 13.70 -12.60
CA PHE A 138 -2.01 13.27 -11.23
C PHE A 138 -3.12 12.30 -10.75
N PRO A 139 -2.75 11.15 -10.19
CA PRO A 139 -3.71 10.10 -9.84
C PRO A 139 -4.57 10.50 -8.64
N LEU A 140 -5.78 9.93 -8.61
CA LEU A 140 -6.73 10.07 -7.51
C LEU A 140 -6.88 8.72 -6.80
N ILE A 141 -6.96 8.74 -5.47
CA ILE A 141 -7.34 7.56 -4.68
C ILE A 141 -8.71 7.07 -5.13
N LYS A 142 -8.81 5.76 -5.36
CA LYS A 142 -10.04 5.11 -5.82
C LYS A 142 -10.67 4.32 -4.69
N THR A 143 -11.91 3.93 -4.92
CA THR A 143 -12.61 3.02 -4.02
C THR A 143 -12.02 1.61 -4.11
N ALA A 144 -12.18 0.84 -3.03
CA ALA A 144 -11.63 -0.50 -2.90
C ALA A 144 -12.06 -1.43 -4.04
N GLY A 145 -11.15 -2.32 -4.45
CA GLY A 145 -11.34 -3.23 -5.58
C GLY A 145 -11.01 -2.62 -6.95
N ALA A 146 -10.59 -1.36 -7.02
CA ALA A 146 -10.05 -0.78 -8.25
C ALA A 146 -8.69 -1.40 -8.64
N ASN A 147 -7.98 -2.01 -7.68
CA ASN A 147 -6.67 -2.66 -7.87
C ASN A 147 -5.62 -1.74 -8.52
N ILE A 148 -5.69 -0.44 -8.23
CA ILE A 148 -4.72 0.53 -8.74
C ILE A 148 -3.49 0.51 -7.84
N LYS A 149 -2.38 0.07 -8.41
CA LYS A 149 -1.09 0.02 -7.72
C LYS A 149 -0.56 1.44 -7.52
N THR A 150 -0.08 1.71 -6.32
CA THR A 150 0.66 2.94 -6.02
C THR A 150 2.08 2.80 -6.56
N ASP A 151 2.48 3.75 -7.39
CA ASP A 151 3.79 3.85 -8.02
C ASP A 151 4.29 5.31 -7.98
N GLU A 152 5.38 5.61 -8.68
CA GLU A 152 6.01 6.93 -8.69
C GLU A 152 5.13 8.06 -9.22
N THR A 153 4.02 7.77 -9.92
CA THR A 153 3.10 8.80 -10.43
C THR A 153 2.34 9.52 -9.32
N TRP A 154 2.31 8.94 -8.12
CA TRP A 154 1.68 9.50 -6.93
C TRP A 154 2.61 10.43 -6.13
N ILE A 155 3.87 10.58 -6.56
CA ILE A 155 4.83 11.46 -5.90
C ILE A 155 4.55 12.91 -6.26
N LEU A 156 4.53 13.79 -5.26
CA LEU A 156 4.38 15.24 -5.48
C LEU A 156 5.62 15.85 -6.16
N SER A 157 5.41 16.94 -6.89
CA SER A 157 6.52 17.80 -7.33
C SER A 157 7.26 18.38 -6.11
N ALA A 158 8.52 18.76 -6.29
CA ALA A 158 9.35 19.30 -5.20
C ALA A 158 8.71 20.52 -4.51
N GLU A 159 8.02 21.37 -5.29
CA GLU A 159 7.30 22.56 -4.81
C GLU A 159 6.12 22.17 -3.91
N LEU A 160 5.27 21.25 -4.38
CA LEU A 160 4.11 20.76 -3.63
C LEU A 160 4.53 19.98 -2.38
N GLN A 161 5.55 19.13 -2.49
CA GLN A 161 6.11 18.41 -1.35
C GLN A 161 6.61 19.39 -0.28
N SER A 162 7.32 20.44 -0.69
CA SER A 162 7.79 21.48 0.24
C SER A 162 6.63 22.22 0.91
N ALA A 163 5.55 22.51 0.18
CA ALA A 163 4.35 23.13 0.73
C ALA A 163 3.64 22.23 1.74
N GLU A 164 3.55 20.92 1.47
CA GLU A 164 2.95 19.95 2.40
C GLU A 164 3.80 19.72 3.64
N PHE A 165 5.13 19.61 3.49
CA PHE A 165 6.03 19.50 4.63
C PHE A 165 6.03 20.74 5.54
N LYS A 166 5.70 21.94 5.04
CA LYS A 166 5.56 23.13 5.90
C LYS A 166 4.36 23.03 6.86
N LYS A 167 3.34 22.23 6.51
CA LYS A 167 2.13 22.03 7.35
C LYS A 167 2.34 20.97 8.44
N LEU A 168 3.39 20.15 8.31
CA LEU A 168 3.67 19.04 9.23
C LEU A 168 4.71 19.44 10.27
N ALA A 169 4.50 18.98 11.51
CA ALA A 169 5.48 19.06 12.57
C ALA A 169 6.72 18.20 12.24
N THR A 170 7.87 18.50 12.85
CA THR A 170 9.11 17.75 12.60
C THR A 170 8.97 16.25 12.94
N SER A 171 8.26 15.92 14.01
CA SER A 171 7.96 14.53 14.41
C SER A 171 7.04 13.79 13.43
N GLU A 172 6.24 14.52 12.63
CA GLU A 172 5.33 13.95 11.63
C GLU A 172 6.06 13.56 10.35
N LYS A 173 7.24 14.13 10.09
CA LYS A 173 8.04 13.90 8.88
C LYS A 173 8.92 12.66 8.96
N ALA A 174 9.26 12.22 10.17
CA ALA A 174 10.10 11.04 10.38
C ALA A 174 9.41 9.79 9.80
N ASP A 175 10.17 9.05 8.99
CA ASP A 175 9.77 7.80 8.33
C ASP A 175 8.49 7.91 7.47
N LEU A 176 8.09 9.12 7.09
CA LEU A 176 6.89 9.36 6.31
C LEU A 176 7.06 8.87 4.86
N LEU A 177 6.20 7.93 4.45
CA LEU A 177 6.10 7.49 3.06
C LEU A 177 5.05 8.29 2.32
N ALA A 178 3.84 8.37 2.89
CA ALA A 178 2.69 8.90 2.17
C ALA A 178 1.76 9.75 3.05
N LEU A 179 1.09 10.70 2.40
CA LEU A 179 -0.10 11.38 2.93
C LEU A 179 -1.33 10.83 2.26
N VAL A 180 -2.33 10.46 3.07
CA VAL A 180 -3.70 10.25 2.61
C VAL A 180 -4.50 11.49 3.00
N ARG A 181 -4.87 12.33 2.02
CA ARG A 181 -5.73 13.49 2.24
C ARG A 181 -7.10 13.26 1.62
N LEU A 182 -8.15 13.24 2.44
CA LEU A 182 -9.51 13.03 1.98
C LEU A 182 -10.36 14.26 2.26
N TYR A 183 -11.05 14.73 1.22
CA TYR A 183 -12.00 15.83 1.23
C TYR A 183 -13.42 15.29 1.26
N MET A 184 -14.34 15.95 1.95
CA MET A 184 -15.75 15.53 1.99
C MET A 184 -16.35 15.45 0.58
N LYS A 185 -16.00 16.40 -0.30
CA LYS A 185 -16.25 16.34 -1.74
C LYS A 185 -14.93 16.19 -2.51
N GLY A 186 -14.78 15.06 -3.20
CA GLY A 186 -13.68 14.80 -4.13
C GLY A 186 -13.92 15.38 -5.52
N ASP A 187 -13.00 15.10 -6.46
CA ASP A 187 -13.04 15.57 -7.86
C ASP A 187 -14.30 15.12 -8.62
N ASN A 188 -14.95 14.04 -8.16
CA ASN A 188 -16.18 13.52 -8.74
C ASN A 188 -17.07 12.86 -7.68
N SER A 189 -18.36 12.71 -7.99
CA SER A 189 -19.39 12.22 -7.06
C SER A 189 -19.11 10.82 -6.49
N SER A 190 -18.42 9.95 -7.25
CA SER A 190 -18.03 8.62 -6.80
C SER A 190 -16.99 8.67 -5.66
N LEU A 191 -16.22 9.75 -5.58
CA LEU A 191 -15.17 9.99 -4.59
C LEU A 191 -15.62 10.87 -3.42
N HIS A 192 -16.88 11.34 -3.39
CA HIS A 192 -17.41 12.06 -2.23
C HIS A 192 -17.55 11.12 -1.02
N ILE A 193 -17.29 11.63 0.18
CA ILE A 193 -17.51 10.90 1.43
C ILE A 193 -19.00 10.92 1.82
N THR A 194 -19.67 12.07 1.68
CA THR A 194 -21.11 12.24 1.96
C THR A 194 -21.92 12.35 0.67
N ASN A 195 -23.22 12.10 0.75
CA ASN A 195 -24.15 12.33 -0.36
C ASN A 195 -24.40 13.84 -0.58
N ALA A 196 -25.28 14.20 -1.52
CA ALA A 196 -25.58 15.60 -1.82
C ALA A 196 -26.23 16.36 -0.65
N SER A 197 -26.89 15.65 0.27
CA SER A 197 -27.55 16.20 1.45
C SER A 197 -26.63 16.30 2.68
N GLY A 198 -25.35 15.90 2.57
CA GLY A 198 -24.42 15.86 3.69
C GLY A 198 -24.54 14.60 4.57
N GLU A 199 -25.38 13.64 4.18
CA GLU A 199 -25.59 12.39 4.92
C GLU A 199 -24.50 11.35 4.58
N LEU A 200 -24.32 10.38 5.48
CA LEU A 200 -23.45 9.23 5.25
C LEU A 200 -23.94 8.42 4.04
N LYS A 201 -23.01 7.99 3.19
CA LYS A 201 -23.31 7.10 2.07
C LYS A 201 -23.52 5.66 2.55
N ASN A 202 -24.44 4.96 1.89
CA ASN A 202 -24.62 3.51 2.00
C ASN A 202 -24.52 2.88 0.59
N PRO A 203 -23.53 2.01 0.32
CA PRO A 203 -22.49 1.55 1.25
C PRO A 203 -21.51 2.67 1.64
N THR A 204 -20.90 2.52 2.82
CA THR A 204 -19.83 3.41 3.28
C THR A 204 -18.68 3.43 2.26
N PRO A 205 -18.12 4.60 1.91
CA PRO A 205 -16.96 4.69 1.03
C PRO A 205 -15.73 4.01 1.65
N VAL A 206 -15.12 3.12 0.87
CA VAL A 206 -13.86 2.46 1.21
C VAL A 206 -12.86 2.88 0.15
N PHE A 207 -11.81 3.61 0.52
CA PHE A 207 -10.70 3.95 -0.35
C PHE A 207 -9.57 2.94 -0.22
N GLU A 208 -8.71 2.82 -1.22
CA GLU A 208 -7.65 1.81 -1.24
C GLU A 208 -6.31 2.39 -1.72
N MET A 209 -5.26 2.06 -0.97
CA MET A 209 -3.87 2.15 -1.38
C MET A 209 -3.37 0.72 -1.55
N LEU A 210 -2.90 0.37 -2.76
CA LEU A 210 -2.35 -0.95 -3.04
C LEU A 210 -0.87 -0.83 -3.40
N LEU A 211 -0.01 -1.36 -2.53
CA LEU A 211 1.42 -1.50 -2.78
C LEU A 211 1.69 -2.84 -3.48
N ASP A 212 2.42 -2.80 -4.60
CA ASP A 212 2.82 -4.02 -5.29
C ASP A 212 4.08 -4.63 -4.67
N ASN A 213 4.27 -5.93 -4.86
CA ASN A 213 5.48 -6.60 -4.41
C ASN A 213 6.63 -6.44 -5.40
N ARG A 214 7.86 -6.44 -4.87
CA ARG A 214 9.07 -6.46 -5.68
C ARG A 214 9.11 -7.72 -6.54
N LYS A 215 9.56 -7.55 -7.78
CA LYS A 215 10.03 -8.64 -8.65
C LYS A 215 11.53 -8.53 -8.80
N SER A 216 12.18 -9.67 -8.94
CA SER A 216 13.64 -9.77 -9.02
C SER A 216 14.04 -11.02 -9.81
N ASN A 217 15.21 -10.99 -10.43
CA ASN A 217 15.86 -12.22 -10.85
C ASN A 217 16.44 -12.93 -9.62
N TRP A 218 16.22 -14.23 -9.49
CA TRP A 218 16.79 -14.98 -8.36
C TRP A 218 18.12 -15.58 -8.76
N ARG A 219 19.16 -15.32 -7.96
CA ARG A 219 20.53 -15.75 -8.18
C ARG A 219 20.91 -16.80 -7.15
N TYR A 220 21.13 -18.03 -7.60
CA TYR A 220 21.54 -19.16 -6.79
C TYR A 220 23.04 -19.35 -6.89
N ILE A 221 23.72 -19.32 -5.74
CA ILE A 221 25.17 -19.42 -5.62
C ILE A 221 25.52 -20.75 -4.97
N PHE A 222 26.03 -21.68 -5.77
CA PHE A 222 26.34 -23.05 -5.36
C PHE A 222 27.82 -23.24 -5.06
N LYS A 223 28.13 -24.15 -4.13
CA LYS A 223 29.53 -24.58 -3.88
C LYS A 223 30.13 -25.39 -5.05
N THR A 224 29.29 -26.11 -5.79
CA THR A 224 29.69 -27.02 -6.88
C THR A 224 29.05 -26.62 -8.22
N ASN A 225 29.66 -27.07 -9.32
CA ASN A 225 29.13 -26.80 -10.65
C ASN A 225 27.78 -27.51 -10.85
N GLN A 226 26.81 -26.77 -11.37
CA GLN A 226 25.49 -27.29 -11.71
C GLN A 226 25.40 -27.62 -13.22
N VAL A 227 24.60 -28.63 -13.53
CA VAL A 227 24.22 -28.96 -14.90
C VAL A 227 22.85 -28.34 -15.17
N VAL A 228 22.78 -27.49 -16.19
CA VAL A 228 21.55 -26.79 -16.57
C VAL A 228 21.12 -27.28 -17.95
N LYS A 229 19.85 -27.67 -18.07
CA LYS A 229 19.18 -28.08 -19.30
C LYS A 229 18.39 -26.91 -19.89
N PRO A 230 18.11 -26.90 -21.20
CA PRO A 230 17.30 -25.85 -21.82
C PRO A 230 15.90 -25.69 -21.22
N ALA A 231 15.32 -26.76 -20.65
CA ALA A 231 13.98 -26.76 -20.06
C ALA A 231 13.93 -26.17 -18.63
N ASP A 232 15.05 -26.06 -17.92
CA ASP A 232 15.09 -25.56 -16.54
C ASP A 232 14.68 -24.08 -16.48
N ASP A 233 14.18 -23.60 -15.34
CA ASP A 233 13.77 -22.19 -15.19
C ASP A 233 14.94 -21.22 -15.00
N VAL A 234 16.15 -21.77 -14.90
CA VAL A 234 17.40 -21.05 -14.65
C VAL A 234 18.38 -21.17 -15.81
N LYS A 235 19.36 -20.27 -15.83
CA LYS A 235 20.51 -20.30 -16.74
C LYS A 235 21.78 -19.94 -15.98
N LYS A 236 22.94 -20.31 -16.52
CA LYS A 236 24.24 -19.89 -15.97
C LYS A 236 24.41 -18.38 -16.15
N GLU A 237 24.83 -17.69 -15.11
CA GLU A 237 25.23 -16.29 -15.20
C GLU A 237 26.67 -16.22 -15.71
N ASP A 238 26.91 -15.47 -16.79
CA ASP A 238 28.22 -15.29 -17.43
C ASP A 238 29.01 -16.59 -17.69
N GLY A 239 28.29 -17.68 -17.97
CA GLY A 239 28.87 -19.01 -18.20
C GLY A 239 29.34 -19.74 -16.94
N ASN A 240 29.26 -19.11 -15.76
CA ASN A 240 29.66 -19.71 -14.49
C ASN A 240 28.64 -20.77 -14.04
N ALA A 241 29.06 -22.04 -14.03
CA ALA A 241 28.20 -23.15 -13.64
C ALA A 241 27.84 -23.18 -12.14
N LYS A 242 28.48 -22.34 -11.31
CA LYS A 242 28.17 -22.23 -9.88
C LYS A 242 27.15 -21.13 -9.58
N ILE A 243 26.85 -20.26 -10.55
CA ILE A 243 25.93 -19.15 -10.35
C ILE A 243 24.82 -19.27 -11.38
N LEU A 244 23.62 -19.58 -10.90
CA LEU A 244 22.43 -19.72 -11.74
C LEU A 244 21.48 -18.56 -11.48
N ILE A 245 20.89 -18.05 -12.56
CA ILE A 245 19.91 -16.96 -12.51
C ILE A 245 18.60 -17.42 -13.15
N THR A 246 17.45 -17.06 -12.56
CA THR A 246 16.15 -17.28 -13.19
C THR A 246 16.07 -16.59 -14.55
N LYS A 247 15.48 -17.28 -15.54
CA LYS A 247 15.30 -16.75 -16.90
C LYS A 247 14.36 -15.55 -16.94
N THR A 248 13.38 -15.52 -16.05
CA THR A 248 12.42 -14.43 -15.86
C THR A 248 12.49 -13.88 -14.43
N GLU A 249 12.01 -12.66 -14.24
CA GLU A 249 11.82 -12.12 -12.90
C GLU A 249 10.71 -12.86 -12.18
N GLN A 250 10.94 -13.11 -10.90
CA GLN A 250 10.01 -13.80 -10.02
C GLN A 250 9.50 -12.84 -8.94
N PRO A 251 8.22 -12.95 -8.53
CA PRO A 251 7.66 -12.13 -7.47
C PRO A 251 8.21 -12.55 -6.10
N LEU A 252 8.53 -11.58 -5.25
CA LEU A 252 8.77 -11.84 -3.83
C LEU A 252 7.42 -11.88 -3.12
N THR A 253 7.17 -12.95 -2.37
CA THR A 253 5.94 -13.12 -1.58
C THR A 253 6.30 -13.76 -0.24
N GLU A 254 5.67 -13.29 0.83
CA GLU A 254 5.80 -13.92 2.15
C GLU A 254 5.20 -15.33 2.16
N ARG A 255 4.19 -15.56 1.32
CA ARG A 255 3.36 -16.77 1.36
C ARG A 255 3.28 -17.45 0.01
N GLY A 256 3.09 -18.76 0.09
CA GLY A 256 3.09 -19.62 -1.09
C GLY A 256 4.51 -19.91 -1.56
N PHE A 257 4.59 -20.68 -2.63
CA PHE A 257 5.84 -21.11 -3.25
C PHE A 257 5.79 -20.73 -4.72
N VAL A 258 6.94 -20.33 -5.27
CA VAL A 258 7.09 -20.03 -6.70
C VAL A 258 8.02 -21.11 -7.21
N SER A 259 7.48 -22.02 -8.01
CA SER A 259 8.27 -23.13 -8.54
C SER A 259 9.34 -22.60 -9.49
N VAL A 260 10.59 -23.00 -9.24
CA VAL A 260 11.75 -22.74 -10.08
C VAL A 260 12.51 -24.05 -10.23
N GLU A 261 12.46 -24.65 -11.40
CA GLU A 261 12.99 -25.99 -11.64
C GLU A 261 14.46 -25.98 -12.10
N LEU A 262 15.25 -26.90 -11.53
CA LEU A 262 16.57 -27.31 -11.99
C LEU A 262 16.59 -28.84 -12.12
N GLY A 263 16.40 -29.35 -13.33
CA GLY A 263 16.25 -30.78 -13.59
C GLY A 263 14.94 -31.33 -13.00
N THR A 264 15.04 -32.12 -11.94
CA THR A 264 13.87 -32.66 -11.21
C THR A 264 13.73 -32.06 -9.82
N ALA A 265 14.58 -31.09 -9.48
CA ALA A 265 14.58 -30.43 -8.18
C ALA A 265 13.95 -29.03 -8.31
N GLU A 266 13.18 -28.65 -7.28
CA GLU A 266 12.74 -27.26 -7.11
C GLU A 266 13.77 -26.50 -6.27
N LEU A 267 14.13 -25.32 -6.73
CA LEU A 267 15.01 -24.43 -6.01
C LEU A 267 14.22 -23.60 -4.98
N PRO A 268 14.81 -23.27 -3.83
CA PRO A 268 14.10 -22.51 -2.80
C PRO A 268 13.81 -21.07 -3.25
N ASN A 269 12.77 -20.48 -2.67
CA ASN A 269 12.48 -19.05 -2.82
C ASN A 269 13.47 -18.21 -1.98
N PRO A 270 13.88 -17.02 -2.45
CA PRO A 270 14.68 -16.11 -1.65
C PRO A 270 13.85 -15.43 -0.56
N GLY A 271 14.55 -15.06 0.52
CA GLY A 271 14.03 -14.10 1.49
C GLY A 271 14.22 -12.65 1.03
N ILE A 272 13.89 -11.71 1.92
CA ILE A 272 14.00 -10.27 1.68
C ILE A 272 15.32 -9.66 2.17
N ASP A 273 16.22 -10.48 2.70
CA ASP A 273 17.45 -10.00 3.36
C ASP A 273 18.58 -9.72 2.37
N ASN A 274 18.67 -10.48 1.26
CA ASN A 274 19.75 -10.39 0.29
C ASN A 274 19.25 -9.90 -1.07
N ILE A 275 18.75 -8.66 -1.13
CA ILE A 275 18.32 -8.02 -2.37
C ILE A 275 19.38 -7.04 -2.84
N ILE A 276 19.98 -7.34 -4.00
CA ILE A 276 21.06 -6.58 -4.60
C ILE A 276 20.52 -5.80 -5.80
N PRO A 277 20.46 -4.46 -5.74
CA PRO A 277 20.13 -3.66 -6.90
C PRO A 277 21.31 -3.64 -7.89
N ASP A 278 21.00 -3.83 -9.17
CA ASP A 278 21.89 -3.55 -10.28
C ASP A 278 21.35 -2.33 -11.02
N THR A 279 21.92 -1.18 -10.65
CA THR A 279 21.50 0.12 -11.16
C THR A 279 21.87 0.31 -12.64
N ALA A 280 22.90 -0.38 -13.13
CA ALA A 280 23.31 -0.29 -14.54
C ALA A 280 22.33 -1.05 -15.45
N ALA A 281 21.87 -2.22 -15.03
CA ALA A 281 20.89 -3.01 -15.75
C ALA A 281 19.42 -2.66 -15.42
N ASN A 282 19.20 -1.78 -14.44
CA ASN A 282 17.89 -1.49 -13.84
C ASN A 282 17.16 -2.78 -13.40
N LYS A 283 17.89 -3.66 -12.70
CA LYS A 283 17.42 -4.96 -12.22
C LYS A 283 17.62 -5.11 -10.72
N TYR A 284 16.91 -6.07 -10.14
CA TYR A 284 17.12 -6.50 -8.77
C TYR A 284 17.43 -8.00 -8.76
N TYR A 285 18.44 -8.37 -7.99
CA TYR A 285 18.81 -9.77 -7.76
C TYR A 285 18.49 -10.16 -6.33
N SER A 286 17.87 -11.31 -6.14
CA SER A 286 17.72 -11.93 -4.83
C SER A 286 18.67 -13.11 -4.71
N GLU A 287 19.65 -13.02 -3.83
CA GLU A 287 20.71 -14.03 -3.72
C GLU A 287 20.39 -15.12 -2.70
N ILE A 288 20.67 -16.35 -3.12
CA ILE A 288 20.44 -17.56 -2.34
C ILE A 288 21.72 -18.39 -2.36
N TYR A 289 22.27 -18.66 -1.19
CA TYR A 289 23.51 -19.42 -1.04
C TYR A 289 23.18 -20.88 -0.72
N MET A 290 23.67 -21.81 -1.55
CA MET A 290 23.37 -23.24 -1.53
C MET A 290 24.62 -24.07 -1.20
#